data_AF-A0A4V1L5Z4-F1
#
_entry.id   AF-A0A4V1L5Z4-F1
#
_cell.length_a   1.000
_cell.length_b   1.000
_cell.length_c   1.000
_cell.angle_alpha   90.00
_cell.angle_beta   90.00
_cell.angle_gamma   90.00
#
_symmetry.space_group_name_H-M   'P 1'
#
loop_
_entity.id
_entity.type
_entity.pdbx_description
1 polymer ?
#
loop_
_entity_poly.entity_id
_entity_poly.type
_entity_poly.pdbx_seq_one_letter_code
_entity_poly.pdbx_strand_id
1 'polypeptide(L)' 'MGDTMWKCDQVRAGQLYNRVLFDTREEALEFVQKMQRMEPDQTFSVEAIDARQVWN' A
#
# COMPACT_ATOMS: atom_id res chain seq x y z
N MET A 1 -10.50 -0.77 -19.38
CA MET A 1 -10.66 -0.05 -18.10
C MET A 1 -9.69 -0.70 -17.14
N GLY A 2 -8.72 0.06 -16.64
CA GLY A 2 -7.48 -0.47 -16.09
C GLY A 2 -7.69 -1.25 -14.81
N ASP A 3 -7.25 -2.50 -14.81
CA ASP A 3 -7.03 -3.33 -13.61
C ASP A 3 -5.86 -2.77 -12.77
N THR A 4 -5.66 -1.46 -12.68
CA THR A 4 -4.51 -0.91 -11.94
C THR A 4 -4.96 -0.62 -10.51
N MET A 5 -4.54 -1.48 -9.59
CA MET A 5 -4.71 -1.25 -8.15
C MET A 5 -3.43 -0.72 -7.54
N TRP A 6 -3.55 -0.08 -6.39
CA TRP A 6 -2.45 0.47 -5.64
C TRP A 6 -2.22 -0.36 -4.40
N LYS A 7 -1.09 -1.07 -4.38
CA LYS A 7 -0.67 -1.89 -3.25
C LYS A 7 0.16 -1.05 -2.31
N CYS A 8 -0.24 -1.04 -1.05
CA CYS A 8 0.50 -0.45 0.06
C CYS A 8 0.97 -1.56 0.99
N ASP A 9 2.26 -1.85 0.96
CA ASP A 9 2.92 -2.80 1.86
C ASP A 9 3.50 -2.04 3.06
N GLN A 10 3.02 -2.38 4.26
CA GLN A 10 3.51 -1.87 5.54
C GLN A 10 4.54 -2.84 6.09
N VAL A 11 5.77 -2.38 6.23
CA VAL A 11 6.89 -3.15 6.75
C VAL A 11 7.27 -2.62 8.12
N ARG A 12 7.36 -3.53 9.08
CA ARG A 12 7.82 -3.24 10.45
C ARG A 12 8.89 -4.26 10.82
N ALA A 13 10.02 -3.79 11.35
CA ALA A 13 11.15 -4.66 11.73
C ALA A 13 11.61 -5.61 10.59
N GLY A 14 11.55 -5.15 9.34
CA GLY A 14 11.94 -5.93 8.17
C GLY A 14 10.95 -7.02 7.74
N GLN A 15 9.78 -7.10 8.37
CA GLN A 15 8.72 -8.05 7.99
C GLN A 15 7.50 -7.30 7.43
N LEU A 16 6.89 -7.89 6.39
CA LEU A 16 5.60 -7.43 5.90
C LEU A 16 4.57 -7.63 7.01
N TYR A 17 4.13 -6.52 7.59
CA TYR A 17 3.17 -6.52 8.68
C TYR A 17 1.74 -6.52 8.14
N ASN A 18 1.49 -5.70 7.12
CA ASN A 18 0.18 -5.57 6.52
C ASN A 18 0.28 -5.21 5.04
N ARG A 19 -0.70 -5.64 4.25
CA ARG A 19 -0.88 -5.24 2.86
C ARG A 19 -2.29 -4.69 2.70
N VAL A 20 -2.36 -3.45 2.20
CA VAL A 20 -3.64 -2.81 1.88
C VAL A 20 -3.66 -2.52 0.38
N LEU A 21 -4.81 -2.73 -0.24
CA LEU A 21 -5.03 -2.49 -1.66
C LEU A 21 -6.04 -1.36 -1.81
N PHE A 22 -5.76 -0.45 -2.73
CA PHE A 22 -6.61 0.67 -3.06
C PHE A 22 -6.93 0.66 -4.55
N ASP A 23 -8.11 1.14 -4.91
CA ASP A 23 -8.50 1.28 -6.31
C ASP A 23 -7.78 2.47 -6.96
N THR A 24 -7.57 3.54 -6.17
CA THR A 24 -6.93 4.77 -6.63
C THR A 24 -5.59 5.05 -5.96
N ARG A 25 -4.75 5.82 -6.66
CA ARG A 25 -3.46 6.29 -6.14
C ARG A 25 -3.63 7.21 -4.94
N GLU A 26 -4.64 8.08 -5.02
CA GLU A 26 -4.90 9.13 -4.05
C GLU A 26 -5.21 8.50 -2.69
N GLU A 27 -6.10 7.51 -2.64
CA GLU A 27 -6.41 6.77 -1.41
C GLU A 27 -5.18 6.10 -0.79
N ALA A 28 -4.33 5.48 -1.62
CA ALA A 28 -3.10 4.85 -1.14
C ALA A 28 -2.11 5.86 -0.53
N LEU A 29 -1.97 7.04 -1.16
CA LEU A 29 -1.08 8.09 -0.68
C LEU A 29 -1.62 8.76 0.59
N GLU A 30 -2.92 9.02 0.67
CA GLU A 30 -3.57 9.55 1.87
C GLU A 30 -3.42 8.59 3.05
N PHE A 31 -3.59 7.29 2.81
CA PHE A 31 -3.38 6.27 3.82
C PHE A 31 -1.94 6.29 4.35
N VAL A 32 -0.94 6.29 3.47
CA VAL A 32 0.47 6.33 3.89
C VAL A 32 0.80 7.60 4.65
N GLN A 33 0.37 8.77 4.18
CA GLN A 33 0.62 10.03 4.89
C GLN A 33 0.03 10.01 6.31
N LYS A 34 -1.19 9.49 6.46
CA LYS A 34 -1.85 9.39 7.76
C LYS A 34 -1.10 8.44 8.69
N MET A 35 -0.67 7.29 8.17
CA MET A 35 0.02 6.27 8.95
C MET A 35 1.44 6.68 9.33
N GLN A 36 2.20 7.29 8.41
CA GLN A 36 3.53 7.84 8.70
C GLN A 36 3.50 8.90 9.81
N ARG A 37 2.42 9.67 9.92
CA ARG A 37 2.25 10.65 11.01
C ARG A 37 2.01 10.01 12.37
N MET A 38 1.34 8.85 12.40
CA MET A 38 1.03 8.13 13.64
C MET A 38 2.18 7.22 14.08
N GLU A 39 2.81 6.54 13.13
CA GLU A 39 3.89 5.57 13.37
C GLU A 39 5.07 5.82 12.39
N PRO A 40 5.99 6.75 12.72
CA PRO A 40 7.10 7.10 11.83
C PRO A 40 8.14 5.97 11.68
N ASP A 41 8.20 5.03 12.62
CA ASP A 41 9.08 3.85 12.56
C ASP A 41 8.63 2.78 11.54
N GLN A 42 7.43 2.93 10.96
CA GLN A 42 6.95 2.03 9.92
C GLN A 42 7.34 2.52 8.54
N THR A 43 7.82 1.56 7.75
CA THR A 43 8.12 1.79 6.33
C THR A 43 6.91 1.39 5.51
N PHE A 44 6.52 2.24 4.55
CA PHE A 44 5.42 1.97 3.63
C PHE A 44 5.96 1.95 2.20
N SER A 45 5.55 0.96 1.42
CA SER A 45 5.86 0.85 -0.01
C SER A 45 4.57 0.90 -0.80
N VAL A 46 4.43 1.90 -1.67
CA VAL A 46 3.25 2.10 -2.52
C VAL A 46 3.62 1.79 -3.96
N GLU A 47 2.96 0.81 -4.55
CA GLU A 47 3.23 0.35 -5.91
C GLU A 47 1.93 0.17 -6.70
N ALA A 48 1.92 0.61 -7.96
CA ALA A 48 0.85 0.28 -8.88
C ALA A 48 1.02 -1.18 -9.33
N ILE A 49 -0.01 -1.98 -9.15
CA ILE A 49 -0.04 -3.39 -9.51
C ILE A 49 -1.23 -3.68 -10.43
N ASP A 50 -1.10 -4.73 -11.23
CA ASP A 50 -2.25 -5.25 -11.97
C ASP A 50 -3.14 -6.07 -11.02
N ALA A 51 -4.45 -5.86 -11.07
CA ALA A 51 -5.40 -6.47 -10.17
C ALA A 51 -5.33 -7.99 -10.25
N ARG A 52 -5.00 -8.54 -11.42
CA ARG A 52 -4.88 -9.97 -11.68
C ARG A 52 -3.67 -10.60 -10.96
N GLN A 53 -2.69 -9.80 -10.52
CA GLN A 53 -1.55 -10.30 -9.73
C GLN A 53 -1.91 -10.57 -8.26
N VAL A 54 -3.06 -10.07 -7.77
CA VAL A 54 -3.51 -10.33 -6.40
C VAL A 54 -4.31 -11.62 -6.30
N TRP A 55 -5.06 -11.97 -7.35
CA TRP A 55 -6.03 -13.07 -7.34
C TRP A 55 -5.49 -14.40 -7.90
N ASN A 56 -4.17 -14.54 -8.08
CA ASN A 56 -3.55 -15.78 -8.58
C ASN A 56 -3.24 -16.76 -7.44
#